data_AF-A0A3N4J300-F1
#
_entry.id   AF-A0A3N4J300-F1
#
_cell.length_a   1.000
_cell.length_b   1.000
_cell.length_c   1.000
_cell.angle_alpha   90.00
_cell.angle_beta   90.00
_cell.angle_gamma   90.00
#
_symmetry.space_group_name_H-M   'P 1'
#
loop_
_entity.id
_entity.type
_entity.pdbx_description
1 polymer ?
#
loop_
_entity_poly.entity_id
_entity_poly.type
_entity_poly.pdbx_seq_one_letter_code
_entity_poly.pdbx_strand_id
1 'polypeptide(L)' 'KILKQRIKAQAVFPGAIESMTKAIKEEWDKLIPMDWNKYIDSMSYRLQQVKDRKGMQTEF' A
#
# COMPACT_ATOMS: atom_id res chain seq x y z
N LYS A 1 -0.04 1.15 -2.15
CA LYS A 1 -0.92 1.94 -3.05
C LYS A 1 -1.26 3.30 -2.43
N ILE A 2 -1.87 3.35 -1.25
CA ILE A 2 -2.34 4.60 -0.64
C ILE A 2 -1.22 5.60 -0.32
N LEU A 3 -0.12 5.18 0.31
CA LEU A 3 0.99 6.08 0.66
C LEU A 3 1.59 6.76 -0.58
N LYS A 4 1.91 5.97 -1.62
CA LYS A 4 2.41 6.49 -2.91
C LYS A 4 1.41 7.42 -3.59
N GLN A 5 0.11 7.14 -3.49
CA GLN A 5 -0.94 8.02 -4.02
C GLN A 5 -1.01 9.34 -3.25
N ARG A 6 -0.96 9.30 -1.91
CA ARG A 6 -0.98 10.50 -1.06
C ARG A 6 0.24 11.39 -1.32
N ILE A 7 1.44 10.82 -1.39
CA ILE A 7 2.67 11.57 -1.73
C ILE A 7 2.57 12.21 -3.12
N LYS A 8 2.06 11.47 -4.12
CA LYS A 8 1.85 12.02 -5.48
C LYS A 8 0.80 13.12 -5.53
N ALA A 9 -0.16 13.12 -4.61
CA ALA A 9 -1.24 14.10 -4.53
C ALA A 9 -0.86 15.34 -3.69
N GLN A 10 0.34 15.38 -3.10
CA GLN A 10 0.82 16.57 -2.39
C GLN A 10 0.93 17.75 -3.37
N ALA A 11 0.64 18.96 -2.87
CA ALA A 11 0.70 20.19 -3.66
C ALA A 11 2.08 20.41 -4.30
N VAL A 12 3.14 19.98 -3.62
CA VAL A 12 4.51 19.96 -4.14
C VAL A 12 5.03 18.54 -4.05
N PHE A 13 5.41 17.98 -5.20
CA PHE A 13 6.01 16.65 -5.24
C PHE A 13 7.45 16.71 -4.69
N PRO A 14 7.82 15.83 -3.74
CA PRO A 14 9.18 15.82 -3.20
C PRO A 14 10.18 15.29 -4.24
N GLY A 15 11.02 16.19 -4.78
CA GLY A 15 12.02 15.84 -5.80
C GLY A 15 13.36 15.33 -5.24
N ALA A 16 13.71 15.70 -4.01
CA ALA A 16 14.96 15.32 -3.36
C ALA A 16 14.76 14.15 -2.38
N ILE A 17 15.81 13.34 -2.16
CA ILE A 17 15.75 12.16 -1.27
C ILE A 17 15.32 12.53 0.15
N GLU A 18 15.83 13.63 0.70
CA GLU A 18 15.47 14.10 2.05
C GLU A 18 13.97 14.47 2.13
N SER A 19 13.49 15.24 1.15
CA SER A 19 12.07 15.62 1.07
C SER A 19 11.16 14.41 0.87
N MET A 20 11.62 13.40 0.11
CA MET A 20 10.89 12.15 -0.10
C MET A 20 10.81 11.34 1.19
N THR A 21 11.92 11.22 1.92
CA THR A 21 11.98 10.52 3.21
C THR A 21 11.04 11.17 4.22
N LYS A 22 11.03 12.50 4.29
CA LYS A 22 10.11 13.26 5.15
C LYS A 22 8.66 13.01 4.76
N ALA A 23 8.32 13.12 3.47
CA ALA A 23 6.95 12.89 2.98
C ALA A 23 6.47 11.45 3.24
N ILE A 24 7.36 10.45 3.11
CA ILE A 24 7.05 9.06 3.45
C ILE A 24 6.72 8.92 4.92
N LYS A 25 7.54 9.50 5.81
CA LYS A 25 7.32 9.41 7.26
C LYS A 25 6.01 10.09 7.67
N GLU A 26 5.77 11.30 7.19
CA GLU A 26 4.54 12.04 7.49
C GLU A 26 3.28 11.31 7.00
N GLU A 27 3.31 10.73 5.80
CA GLU A 27 2.16 9.96 5.29
C GLU A 27 2.00 8.61 5.97
N TRP A 28 3.09 8.01 6.47
CA TRP A 28 3.07 6.77 7.22
C TRP A 28 2.43 6.96 8.59
N ASP A 29 2.81 8.02 9.31
CA ASP A 29 2.30 8.34 10.65
C ASP A 29 0.79 8.68 10.64
N LYS A 30 0.23 9.06 9.47
CA LYS A 30 -1.20 9.31 9.25
C LYS A 30 -2.01 8.05 8.93
N LEU A 31 -1.38 6.90 8.72
CA LEU A 31 -2.12 5.68 8.38
C LEU A 31 -2.87 5.18 9.62
N ILE A 32 -4.11 4.74 9.40
CA ILE A 32 -4.94 4.12 10.45
C ILE A 32 -5.09 2.62 10.20
N PRO A 33 -5.39 1.80 11.23
CA PRO A 33 -5.53 0.36 11.06
C PRO A 33 -6.42 -0.08 9.89
N MET A 34 -7.52 0.63 9.65
CA MET A 34 -8.42 0.36 8.52
C MET A 34 -7.75 0.49 7.15
N ASP A 35 -6.69 1.30 6.99
CA ASP A 35 -5.97 1.46 5.74
C ASP A 35 -5.24 0.18 5.32
N TRP A 36 -4.84 -0.67 6.28
CA TRP A 36 -4.10 -1.91 6.02
C TRP A 36 -4.80 -3.21 6.43
N ASN A 37 -5.72 -3.19 7.40
CA ASN A 37 -6.42 -4.39 7.88
C ASN A 37 -7.12 -5.14 6.76
N LYS A 38 -7.76 -4.44 5.81
CA LYS A 38 -8.39 -5.05 4.63
C LYS A 38 -7.47 -5.98 3.84
N TYR A 39 -6.15 -5.75 3.85
CA TYR A 39 -5.20 -6.63 3.17
C TYR A 39 -4.96 -7.92 3.96
N ILE A 40 -4.88 -7.82 5.29
CA ILE A 40 -4.76 -8.95 6.21
C ILE A 40 -6.04 -9.79 6.18
N ASP A 41 -7.19 -9.13 6.32
CA ASP A 41 -8.51 -9.79 6.33
C ASP A 41 -8.77 -10.55 5.02
N SER A 42 -8.28 -10.03 3.89
CA SER A 42 -8.40 -10.68 2.58
C SER A 42 -7.43 -11.85 2.35
N MET A 43 -6.49 -12.11 3.27
CA MET A 43 -5.38 -13.04 3.01
C MET A 43 -5.84 -14.49 2.76
N SER A 44 -6.82 -14.97 3.52
CA SER A 44 -7.39 -16.30 3.34
C SER A 44 -7.97 -16.48 1.92
N TYR A 45 -8.68 -15.48 1.42
CA TYR A 45 -9.23 -15.46 0.06
C TYR A 45 -8.14 -15.48 -1.01
N ARG A 46 -7.06 -14.70 -0.83
CA ARG A 46 -5.91 -14.69 -1.75
C ARG A 46 -5.24 -16.06 -1.83
N LEU A 47 -5.03 -16.69 -0.67
CA LEU A 47 -4.43 -18.03 -0.61
C LEU A 47 -5.32 -19.09 -1.26
N GLN A 48 -6.64 -18.97 -1.11
CA GLN A 48 -7.58 -19.83 -1.82
C GLN A 48 -7.42 -19.69 -3.34
N GLN A 49 -7.36 -18.46 -3.86
CA GLN A 49 -7.12 -18.25 -5.29
C GLN A 49 -5.79 -18.82 -5.78
N VAL A 50 -4.72 -18.73 -4.98
CA VAL A 50 -3.44 -19.35 -5.34
C VAL A 50 -3.60 -20.87 -5.49
N LYS A 51 -4.33 -21.52 -4.58
CA LYS A 51 -4.61 -22.96 -4.67
C LYS A 51 -5.44 -23.29 -5.92
N ASP A 52 -6.53 -22.57 -6.13
CA ASP A 52 -7.45 -22.81 -7.26
C ASP A 52 -6.74 -22.61 -8.61
N ARG A 53 -5.84 -21.62 -8.68
CA ARG A 53 -5.02 -21.33 -9.85
C ARG A 53 -3.72 -22.13 -9.93
N LYS A 54 -3.51 -23.12 -9.04
CA LYS A 54 -2.32 -23.98 -9.01
C LYS A 54 -1.00 -23.19 -8.98
N GLY A 55 -0.98 -22.09 -8.24
CA GLY A 55 0.20 -21.22 -8.13
C GLY A 55 0.33 -20.16 -9.23
N MET A 56 -0.57 -20.11 -10.21
CA MET A 56 -0.57 -19.05 -11.23
C MET A 56 -1.02 -17.70 -10.63
N GLN A 57 -0.65 -16.61 -11.32
CA GLN A 57 -0.96 -15.24 -10.91
C GLN A 57 -2.45 -15.07 -10.58
N THR A 58 -2.72 -14.46 -9.42
CA THR A 58 -4.07 -14.07 -8.97
C THR A 58 -4.42 -12.65 -9.40
N GLU A 59 -5.64 -12.19 -9.13
CA GLU A 59 -6.02 -10.79 -9.38
C GLU A 59 -5.33 -9.76 -8.44
N PHE A 60 -4.74 -10.23 -7.34
CA PHE A 60 -4.09 -9.43 -6.31
C PHE A 60 -2.61 -9.17 -6.58
#